data_AF-A0A661DBB3-F1
#
_entry.id   AF-A0A661DBB3-F1
#
_cell.length_a   1.000
_cell.length_b   1.000
_cell.length_c   1.000
_cell.angle_alpha   90.00
_cell.angle_beta   90.00
_cell.angle_gamma   90.00
#
_symmetry.space_group_name_H-M   'P 1'
#
loop_
_entity.id
_entity.type
_entity.pdbx_description
1 polymer ?
#
loop_
_entity_poly.entity_id
_entity_poly.type
_entity_poly.pdbx_seq_one_letter_code
_entity_poly.pdbx_strand_id
1 'polypeptide(L)' 'MNLTVAIPTTDSVAIIREGWNLLMEQLGLKKAVQFIVLIERGKGDTVQEIADYWGNSGIKDKL' A
#
# COMPACT_ATOMS: atom_id res chain seq x y z
N MET A 1 24.17 6.08 2.04
CA MET A 1 22.98 6.10 2.90
C MET A 1 22.68 4.66 3.28
N ASN A 2 22.80 4.31 4.56
CA ASN A 2 22.55 2.95 5.02
C ASN A 2 21.02 2.79 5.15
N LEU A 3 20.39 2.13 4.18
CA LEU A 3 18.99 1.76 4.27
C LEU A 3 18.90 0.60 5.26
N THR A 4 18.74 0.92 6.55
CA THR A 4 18.29 -0.05 7.53
C THR A 4 16.90 -0.51 7.10
N VAL A 5 16.83 -1.62 6.37
CA VAL A 5 15.56 -2.27 6.05
C VAL A 5 15.00 -2.74 7.38
N ALA A 6 13.98 -2.02 7.88
CA ALA A 6 13.23 -2.46 9.03
C ALA A 6 12.66 -3.85 8.71
N ILE A 7 13.08 -4.87 9.46
CA ILE A 7 12.54 -6.21 9.31
C ILE A 7 11.08 -6.12 9.76
N PRO A 8 10.11 -6.42 8.90
CA PRO A 8 8.70 -6.32 9.26
C PRO A 8 8.42 -7.24 10.44
N THR A 9 7.76 -6.70 11.47
CA THR A 9 7.27 -7.49 12.60
C THR A 9 6.22 -8.50 12.13
N THR A 10 5.96 -9.55 12.91
CA THR A 10 4.89 -10.53 12.62
C THR A 10 3.55 -9.84 12.33
N ASP A 11 3.25 -8.76 13.06
CA ASP A 11 2.03 -7.97 12.88
C ASP A 11 2.03 -7.18 11.56
N SER A 12 3.19 -6.64 11.16
CA SER A 12 3.35 -5.95 9.87
C SER A 12 3.12 -6.92 8.70
N VAL A 13 3.61 -8.16 8.82
CA VAL A 13 3.40 -9.20 7.80
C VAL A 13 1.93 -9.62 7.73
N ALA A 14 1.24 -9.70 8.87
CA ALA A 14 -0.19 -10.02 8.90
C ALA A 14 -1.02 -8.96 8.17
N ILE A 15 -0.76 -7.68 8.42
CA ILE A 15 -1.44 -6.55 7.75
C ILE A 15 -1.18 -6.59 6.23
N ILE A 16 0.06 -6.83 5.80
CA ILE A 16 0.39 -6.92 4.37
C ILE A 16 -0.39 -8.07 3.71
N ARG A 17 -0.50 -9.22 4.37
CA ARG A 17 -1.25 -10.37 3.84
C ARG A 17 -2.75 -10.08 3.75
N GLU A 18 -3.31 -9.46 4.77
CA GLU A 18 -4.72 -9.07 4.77
C GLU A 18 -5.03 -8.08 3.64
N GLY A 19 -4.24 -7.00 3.53
CA GLY A 19 -4.39 -6.02 2.45
C GLY A 19 -4.24 -6.64 1.06
N TRP A 20 -3.30 -7.58 0.89
CA TRP A 20 -3.14 -8.32 -0.36
C TRP A 20 -4.36 -9.16 -0.71
N ASN A 21 -4.92 -9.89 0.26
CA ASN A 21 -6.12 -10.71 0.04
C ASN A 21 -7.32 -9.84 -0.37
N LEU A 22 -7.56 -8.73 0.35
CA LEU A 22 -8.64 -7.79 0.01
C LEU A 22 -8.47 -7.21 -1.40
N LEU A 23 -7.25 -6.83 -1.78
CA LEU A 23 -6.97 -6.30 -3.11
C LEU A 23 -7.24 -7.35 -4.20
N MET A 24 -6.84 -8.60 -3.98
CA MET A 24 -7.11 -9.70 -4.90
C MET A 24 -8.61 -10.03 -5.02
N GLU A 25 -9.34 -10.02 -3.92
CA GLU A 25 -10.78 -10.26 -3.91
C GLU A 25 -11.55 -9.21 -4.72
N GLN A 26 -11.15 -7.94 -4.63
CA GLN A 26 -11.83 -6.84 -5.32
C GLN A 26 -11.43 -6.70 -6.80
N LEU A 27 -10.14 -6.89 -7.12
CA LEU A 27 -9.61 -6.58 -8.45
C LEU A 27 -9.28 -7.82 -9.29
N GLY A 28 -9.10 -8.98 -8.65
CA GLY A 28 -8.47 -10.16 -9.24
C GLY A 28 -6.95 -10.01 -9.37
N LEU A 29 -6.26 -11.15 -9.43
CA LEU A 29 -4.78 -11.23 -9.37
C LEU A 29 -4.06 -10.30 -10.35
N LYS A 30 -4.47 -10.29 -11.62
CA LYS A 30 -3.79 -9.50 -12.67
C LYS A 30 -3.81 -8.00 -12.38
N LYS A 31 -4.98 -7.47 -12.00
CA LYS A 31 -5.15 -6.03 -11.72
C LYS A 31 -4.52 -5.65 -10.38
N ALA A 32 -4.61 -6.53 -9.37
CA ALA A 32 -3.94 -6.32 -8.08
C ALA A 32 -2.42 -6.19 -8.23
N VAL A 33 -1.78 -7.06 -9.02
CA VAL A 33 -0.33 -6.94 -9.32
C VAL A 33 -0.03 -5.65 -10.08
N GLN A 34 -0.82 -5.30 -11.10
CA GLN A 34 -0.63 -4.07 -11.85
C GLN A 34 -0.74 -2.83 -10.94
N PHE A 35 -1.69 -2.81 -10.01
CA PHE A 35 -1.85 -1.75 -9.03
C PHE A 35 -0.58 -1.55 -8.16
N ILE A 36 -0.05 -2.62 -7.57
CA ILE A 36 1.19 -2.54 -6.76
C ILE A 36 2.38 -2.06 -7.60
N VAL A 37 2.53 -2.60 -8.82
CA VAL A 37 3.62 -2.19 -9.72
C VAL A 37 3.52 -0.72 -10.12
N LEU A 38 2.31 -0.18 -10.29
CA LEU A 38 2.09 1.24 -10.57
C LEU A 38 2.49 2.12 -9.37
N ILE A 39 2.20 1.68 -8.15
CA ILE A 39 2.62 2.35 -6.91
C ILE A 39 4.14 2.33 -6.77
N GLU A 40 4.78 1.16 -6.84
CA GLU A 40 6.23 1.00 -6.62
C GLU A 40 7.07 1.79 -7.61
N ARG A 41 6.60 1.93 -8.86
CA ARG A 41 7.34 2.63 -9.91
C ARG A 41 7.21 4.14 -9.83
N GLY A 42 6.37 4.67 -8.95
CA GLY A 42 6.12 6.10 -8.81
C GLY A 42 5.71 6.78 -10.11
N LYS A 43 5.11 6.03 -11.05
CA LYS A 43 4.82 6.54 -12.39
C LYS A 43 3.43 7.17 -12.41
N GLY A 44 3.40 8.50 -12.42
CA GLY A 44 2.24 9.34 -12.73
C GLY A 44 1.57 10.00 -11.53
N ASP A 45 0.50 10.74 -11.82
CA ASP A 45 -0.38 11.44 -10.87
C ASP A 45 -0.99 10.52 -9.79
N THR A 46 -0.86 9.20 -9.93
CA THR A 46 -1.38 8.18 -9.03
C THR A 46 -0.70 8.12 -7.66
N VAL A 47 0.59 8.44 -7.54
CA VAL A 47 1.24 8.58 -6.21
C VAL A 47 0.74 9.84 -5.51
N GLN A 48 0.53 10.92 -6.26
CA GLN A 48 -0.06 12.14 -5.73
C GLN A 48 -1.53 11.89 -5.36
N GLU A 49 -2.32 11.19 -6.18
CA GLU A 49 -3.70 10.80 -5.83
C GLU A 49 -3.77 9.92 -4.58
N ILE A 50 -2.85 8.97 -4.41
CA ILE A 50 -2.79 8.13 -3.20
C ILE A 50 -2.35 8.96 -1.98
N ALA A 51 -1.34 9.83 -2.14
CA ALA A 51 -0.88 10.73 -1.09
C ALA A 51 -1.95 11.76 -0.71
N ASP A 52 -2.69 12.29 -1.68
CA ASP A 52 -3.82 13.19 -1.50
C ASP A 52 -4.99 12.45 -0.88
N TYR A 53 -5.28 11.22 -1.31
CA TYR A 53 -6.28 10.38 -0.69
C TYR A 53 -5.93 10.12 0.76
N TRP A 54 -4.72 9.69 1.10
CA TRP A 54 -4.30 9.47 2.49
C TRP A 54 -4.18 10.76 3.31
N GLY A 55 -3.74 11.85 2.70
CA GLY A 55 -3.63 13.18 3.33
C GLY A 55 -5.01 13.81 3.62
N ASN A 56 -5.98 13.63 2.72
CA ASN A 56 -7.36 14.09 2.89
C ASN A 56 -8.24 13.10 3.66
N SER A 57 -7.89 11.81 3.66
CA SER A 57 -8.56 10.80 4.48
C SER A 57 -8.27 10.97 5.96
N GLY A 58 -7.33 11.86 6.31
CA GLY A 58 -6.91 12.24 7.65
C GLY A 58 -7.27 11.16 8.64
N ILE A 59 -6.40 10.17 8.82
CA ILE A 59 -6.53 9.14 9.87
C ILE A 59 -6.92 9.92 11.13
N LYS A 60 -8.22 9.98 11.40
CA LYS A 60 -8.75 10.69 12.55
C LYS A 60 -8.38 9.76 13.66
N ASP A 61 -7.25 10.07 14.28
CA ASP A 61 -6.73 9.42 15.47
C ASP A 61 -7.88 9.08 16.41
N LYS A 62 -8.25 7.82 16.38
CA LYS A 62 -8.75 7.05 17.51
C LYS A 62 -7.90 5.77 17.56
N LEU A 63 -6.59 5.98 17.71
CA LEU A 63 -5.71 5.03 18.38
C LEU A 63 -5.55 5.50 19.82
#